data_AF-A0A5C1H7W7-F1
#
_entry.id   AF-A0A5C1H7W7-F1
#
_cell.length_a   1.000
_cell.length_b   1.000
_cell.length_c   1.000
_cell.angle_alpha   90.00
_cell.angle_beta   90.00
_cell.angle_gamma   90.00
#
_symmetry.space_group_name_H-M   'P 1'
#
loop_
_entity.id
_entity.type
_entity.pdbx_description
1 polymer ?
#
loop_
_entity_poly.entity_id
_entity_poly.type
_entity_poly.pdbx_seq_one_letter_code
_entity_poly.pdbx_strand_id
1 'polypeptide(L)' 'MNFSLKSVSYLQNIQKVKSYLYYNNKLKSRQLTGLKRTQYKFISKLIKQYRILGLISFTNKKLWIF' A
#
# COMPACT_ATOMS: atom_id res chain seq x y z
N MET A 1 27.51 -0.71 -2.10
CA MET A 1 26.24 -0.42 -1.42
C MET A 1 25.65 -1.73 -0.91
N ASN A 2 25.80 -2.03 0.38
CA ASN A 2 25.19 -3.23 0.98
C ASN A 2 23.73 -2.93 1.32
N PHE A 3 22.79 -3.34 0.46
CA PHE A 3 21.37 -3.34 0.82
C PHE A 3 21.16 -4.35 1.94
N SER A 4 20.89 -3.86 3.16
CA SER A 4 20.62 -4.71 4.32
C SER A 4 19.40 -5.60 4.06
N LEU A 5 19.44 -6.88 4.47
CA LEU A 5 18.29 -7.81 4.38
C LEU A 5 17.00 -7.23 5.00
N LYS A 6 17.13 -6.32 5.98
CA LYS A 6 16.00 -5.56 6.56
C LYS A 6 15.30 -4.68 5.54
N SER A 7 16.04 -4.00 4.65
CA SER A 7 15.46 -3.17 3.58
C SER A 7 14.71 -4.01 2.55
N VAL A 8 15.21 -5.21 2.22
CA VAL A 8 14.54 -6.14 1.30
C VAL A 8 13.21 -6.64 1.88
N SER A 9 13.20 -7.03 3.16
CA SER A 9 11.98 -7.42 3.87
C SER A 9 10.95 -6.27 3.95
N TYR A 10 11.42 -5.04 4.19
CA TYR A 10 10.58 -3.86 4.23
C TYR A 10 9.93 -3.56 2.86
N LEU A 11 10.70 -3.64 1.77
CA LEU A 11 10.20 -3.48 0.41
C LEU A 11 9.20 -4.58 0.03
N GLN A 12 9.45 -5.82 0.44
CA GLN A 12 8.50 -6.93 0.26
C GLN A 12 7.18 -6.67 1.00
N ASN A 13 7.24 -6.08 2.19
CA ASN A 13 6.03 -5.69 2.94
C ASN A 13 5.26 -4.56 2.24
N ILE A 14 5.95 -3.56 1.67
CA ILE A 14 5.30 -2.52 0.86
C ILE A 14 4.60 -3.12 -0.36
N GLN A 15 5.25 -4.06 -1.05
CA GLN A 15 4.67 -4.67 -2.26
C GLN A 15 3.43 -5.48 -1.92
N LYS A 16 3.44 -6.22 -0.81
CA LYS A 16 2.26 -6.90 -0.27
C LYS A 16 1.15 -5.90 0.09
N VAL A 17 1.48 -4.73 0.62
CA VAL A 17 0.49 -3.70 0.96
C VAL A 17 -0.11 -3.04 -0.30
N LYS A 18 0.70 -2.84 -1.34
CA LYS A 18 0.24 -2.32 -2.64
C LYS A 18 -0.77 -3.24 -3.32
N SER A 19 -0.74 -4.55 -3.09
CA SER A 19 -1.72 -5.48 -3.69
C SER A 19 -3.17 -5.22 -3.21
N TYR A 20 -3.32 -4.61 -2.03
CA TYR A 20 -4.62 -4.19 -1.49
C TYR A 20 -5.10 -2.83 -2.02
N LEU A 21 -4.32 -2.16 -2.86
CA LEU A 21 -4.71 -0.91 -3.50
C LEU A 21 -5.26 -1.15 -4.91
N TYR A 22 -6.17 -0.28 -5.33
CA TYR A 22 -6.53 -0.10 -6.73
C TYR A 22 -5.45 0.68 -7.48
N TYR A 23 -5.56 0.71 -8.81
CA TYR A 23 -4.68 1.48 -9.69
C TYR A 23 -4.63 2.99 -9.34
N ASN A 24 -5.70 3.55 -8.76
CA ASN A 24 -5.78 4.94 -8.33
C ASN A 24 -5.25 5.17 -6.90
N ASN A 25 -4.56 4.18 -6.32
CA ASN A 25 -4.05 4.12 -4.95
C ASN A 25 -5.12 4.19 -3.84
N LYS A 26 -6.41 4.01 -4.16
CA LYS A 26 -7.45 3.81 -3.15
C LYS A 26 -7.40 2.38 -2.60
N LEU A 27 -7.65 2.21 -1.30
CA LEU A 27 -7.73 0.89 -0.68
C LEU A 27 -8.96 0.14 -1.19
N LYS A 28 -8.76 -1.12 -1.61
CA LYS A 28 -9.84 -2.04 -1.99
C LYS A 28 -10.80 -2.25 -0.83
N SER A 29 -12.08 -2.45 -1.13
CA SER A 29 -13.08 -2.74 -0.09
C SER A 29 -12.77 -4.07 0.61
N ARG A 30 -13.21 -4.20 1.86
CA ARG A 30 -12.97 -5.41 2.66
C ARG A 30 -13.40 -6.70 1.95
N GLN A 31 -14.55 -6.66 1.27
CA GLN A 31 -15.11 -7.80 0.52
C GLN A 31 -14.14 -8.29 -0.56
N LEU A 32 -13.54 -7.37 -1.32
CA LEU A 32 -12.60 -7.70 -2.39
C LEU A 32 -11.23 -8.18 -1.89
N THR A 33 -10.88 -7.82 -0.65
CA THR A 33 -9.62 -8.27 -0.04
C THR A 33 -9.73 -9.62 0.66
N GLY A 34 -10.94 -10.12 0.93
CA GLY A 34 -11.16 -11.34 1.72
C GLY A 34 -10.68 -11.27 3.18
N LEU A 35 -10.27 -10.08 3.65
CA LEU A 35 -9.67 -9.91 4.98
C LEU A 35 -10.70 -9.90 6.11
N LYS A 36 -10.30 -10.45 7.27
CA LYS A 36 -11.03 -10.26 8.52
C LYS A 36 -11.04 -8.76 8.91
N ARG A 37 -12.06 -8.33 9.66
CA ARG A 37 -12.25 -6.92 10.04
C ARG A 37 -11.02 -6.32 10.74
N THR A 38 -10.37 -7.06 11.61
CA THR A 38 -9.16 -6.64 12.35
C THR A 38 -7.97 -6.45 11.41
N GLN A 39 -7.73 -7.41 10.51
CA GLN A 39 -6.67 -7.34 9.50
C GLN A 39 -6.89 -6.16 8.55
N TYR A 40 -8.13 -5.96 8.09
CA TYR A 40 -8.47 -4.83 7.23
C TYR A 40 -8.21 -3.48 7.91
N LYS A 41 -8.58 -3.33 9.19
CA LYS A 41 -8.27 -2.14 9.98
C LYS A 41 -6.76 -1.91 10.13
N PHE A 42 -6.01 -2.98 10.37
CA PHE A 42 -4.56 -2.91 10.48
C PHE A 42 -3.91 -2.43 9.17
N ILE A 43 -4.26 -3.06 8.03
CA ILE A 43 -3.76 -2.66 6.71
C ILE A 43 -4.15 -1.22 6.37
N SER A 44 -5.37 -0.81 6.73
CA SER A 44 -5.80 0.58 6.54
C SER A 44 -4.92 1.58 7.30
N LYS A 45 -4.57 1.30 8.57
CA LYS A 45 -3.64 2.13 9.35
C LYS A 45 -2.24 2.16 8.74
N LEU A 46 -1.76 1.00 8.31
CA LEU A 46 -0.42 0.85 7.77
C LEU A 46 -0.26 1.58 6.42
N ILE A 47 -1.28 1.54 5.54
CA ILE A 47 -1.30 2.33 4.31
C ILE A 47 -1.24 3.83 4.60
N LYS A 48 -1.91 4.32 5.64
CA LYS A 48 -1.83 5.75 6.02
C LYS A 48 -0.41 6.13 6.44
N GLN A 49 0.27 5.29 7.21
CA GLN A 49 1.66 5.52 7.59
C GLN A 49 2.58 5.54 6.37
N TYR A 50 2.44 4.59 5.46
CA TYR A 50 3.24 4.57 4.22
C TYR A 50 2.99 5.78 3.31
N ARG A 51 1.79 6.34 3.33
CA ARG A 51 1.50 7.59 2.62
C ARG A 51 2.19 8.80 3.25
N ILE A 52 2.18 8.89 4.57
CA ILE A 52 2.89 9.96 5.31
C ILE A 52 4.40 9.88 5.06
N LEU A 53 4.95 8.66 5.00
CA LEU A 53 6.36 8.41 4.71
C LEU A 53 6.73 8.59 3.21
N GLY A 54 5.78 8.91 2.33
CA GLY A 54 6.03 9.10 0.91
C GLY A 54 6.25 7.81 0.10
N LEU A 55 6.03 6.63 0.69
CA LEU A 55 6.26 5.33 0.05
C LEU A 55 5.11 4.89 -0.87
N ILE A 56 3.92 5.42 -0.63
CA ILE A 56 2.70 5.20 -1.42
C ILE A 56 2.01 6.56 -1.63
N SER A 57 1.74 6.94 -2.86
CA SER A 57 1.05 8.21 -3.14
C SER A 57 -0.43 8.16 -2.71
N PHE A 58 -0.96 9.28 -2.20
CA PHE A 58 -2.36 9.38 -1.75
C PHE A 58 -3.37 9.13 -2.88
N THR A 59 -3.06 9.62 -4.07
CA THR A 59 -3.82 9.38 -5.29
C THR A 59 -2.84 9.13 -6.42
N ASN A 60 -3.19 8.20 -7.31
CA ASN A 60 -2.54 8.07 -8.60
C ASN A 60 -3.49 8.69 -9.63
N LYS A 61 -3.37 10.01 -9.83
CA LYS A 61 -4.03 10.66 -10.95
C LYS A 61 -3.26 10.23 -12.19
N LYS A 62 -3.85 9.36 -13.02
CA LYS A 62 -3.41 9.30 -14.43
C LYS A 62 -3.49 10.74 -14.93
N LEU A 63 -2.34 11.32 -15.27
CA LEU A 63 -2.30 12.50 -16.11
C LEU A 63 -2.95 12.07 -17.42
N TRP A 64 -4.22 12.42 -17.59
CA TRP A 64 -4.87 12.39 -18.90
C TRP A 64 -4.28 13.56 -19.67
N ILE A 65 -3.20 13.30 -20.40
CA ILE A 65 -2.69 14.22 -21.41
C ILE A 65 -3.51 13.88 -22.65
N PHE A 66 -4.48 14.74 -22.97
CA PHE A 66 -5.16 14.78 -24.26
C PHE A 66 -4.52 15.86 -25.12
#